data_AF-A0A926Q5R3-F1
#
_entry.id   AF-A0A926Q5R3-F1
#
_cell.length_a   1.000
_cell.length_b   1.000
_cell.length_c   1.000
_cell.angle_alpha   90.00
_cell.angle_beta   90.00
_cell.angle_gamma   90.00
#
_symmetry.space_group_name_H-M   'P 1'
#
loop_
_entity.id
_entity.type
_entity.pdbx_description
1 polymer ?
#
loop_
_entity_poly.entity_id
_entity_poly.type
_entity_poly.pdbx_seq_one_letter_code
_entity_poly.pdbx_strand_id
1 'polypeptide(L)' 'MREITLKIPDKKFSFFMELIRQLGIQVADDIEISEEHKAIVRERIKNSKPENLIPWEEARKQFTFKNKS' A
#
# COMPACT_ATOMS: atom_id res chain seq x y z
N MET A 1 24.48 9.93 6.54
CA MET A 1 23.59 8.85 7.02
C MET A 1 24.22 7.51 6.65
N ARG A 2 23.97 6.44 7.40
CA ARG A 2 24.55 5.10 7.13
C ARG A 2 23.42 4.15 6.75
N GLU A 3 23.53 3.54 5.58
CA GLU A 3 22.58 2.55 5.07
C GLU A 3 23.19 1.16 5.22
N ILE A 4 22.40 0.19 5.69
CA ILE A 4 22.83 -1.20 5.89
C ILE A 4 21.92 -2.10 5.07
N THR A 5 22.46 -2.71 4.01
CA THR A 5 21.76 -3.72 3.22
C THR A 5 22.12 -5.11 3.77
N LEU A 6 21.12 -5.87 4.23
CA LEU A 6 21.33 -7.20 4.79
C LEU A 6 20.71 -8.27 3.88
N LYS A 7 21.50 -9.29 3.51
CA LYS A 7 21.00 -10.49 2.82
C LYS A 7 20.71 -11.57 3.85
N ILE A 8 19.44 -11.94 4.01
CA ILE A 8 18.99 -12.92 4.99
C ILE A 8 18.57 -14.20 4.26
N PRO A 9 18.99 -15.39 4.71
CA PRO A 9 18.47 -16.65 4.18
C PRO A 9 16.96 -16.76 4.42
N ASP A 10 16.18 -17.19 3.43
CA ASP A 10 14.70 -17.24 3.49
C ASP A 10 14.17 -17.94 4.75
N LYS A 11 14.82 -19.04 5.16
CA LYS A 11 14.46 -19.80 6.37
C LYS A 11 14.50 -18.97 7.66
N LYS A 12 15.27 -17.88 7.68
CA LYS A 12 15.46 -16.99 8.83
C LYS A 12 14.80 -15.62 8.65
N PHE A 13 14.16 -15.36 7.51
CA PHE A 13 13.53 -14.08 7.21
C PHE A 13 12.45 -13.72 8.23
N SER A 14 11.56 -14.67 8.55
CA SER A 14 10.47 -14.45 9.52
C SER A 14 11.00 -14.03 10.89
N PHE A 15 12.02 -14.73 11.40
CA PHE A 15 12.65 -14.42 12.69
C PHE A 15 13.27 -13.02 12.70
N PHE A 16 13.94 -12.65 11.60
CA PHE A 16 14.56 -11.33 11.48
C PHE A 16 13.51 -10.22 11.44
N MET A 17 12.42 -10.41 10.70
CA MET A 17 11.33 -9.44 10.63
C MET A 17 10.65 -9.24 11.98
N GLU A 18 10.47 -10.29 12.77
CA GLU A 18 9.95 -10.18 14.14
C GLU A 18 10.88 -9.35 15.05
N LEU A 19 12.19 -9.59 14.97
CA LEU A 19 13.19 -8.86 15.74
C LEU A 19 13.25 -7.38 15.34
N ILE A 20 13.21 -7.09 14.04
CA ILE A 20 13.19 -5.71 13.52
C ILE A 20 11.91 -4.98 13.96
N ARG A 21 10.75 -5.67 13.94
CA ARG A 21 9.48 -5.12 14.45
C ARG A 21 9.55 -4.80 15.94
N GLN A 22 10.15 -5.68 16.75
CA GLN A 22 10.34 -5.44 18.19
C GLN A 22 11.27 -4.26 18.48
N LEU A 23 12.26 -4.03 17.62
CA LEU A 23 13.18 -2.89 17.72
C LEU A 23 12.56 -1.56 17.24
N GLY A 24 11.32 -1.56 16.73
CA GLY A 24 10.64 -0.36 16.24
C GLY A 24 11.25 0.22 14.97
N ILE A 25 12.03 -0.57 14.23
CA ILE A 25 12.66 -0.15 12.99
C ILE A 25 11.61 -0.25 11.89
N GLN A 26 11.35 0.86 11.19
CA GLN A 26 10.52 0.84 9.98
C GLN A 26 11.30 0.13 8.88
N VAL A 27 10.84 -1.07 8.51
CA VAL A 27 11.25 -1.69 7.27
C VAL A 27 10.53 -0.93 6.16
N ALA A 28 11.30 -0.23 5.33
CA ALA A 28 10.80 0.18 4.03
C ALA A 28 10.70 -1.10 3.20
N ASP A 29 9.53 -1.74 3.23
CA ASP A 29 9.21 -2.72 2.22
C ASP A 29 9.17 -1.96 0.90
N ASP A 30 10.19 -2.15 0.06
CA ASP A 30 10.13 -1.78 -1.34
C ASP A 30 9.07 -2.69 -1.98
N ILE A 31 7.81 -2.29 -1.86
CA ILE A 31 6.69 -2.95 -2.52
C ILE A 31 6.90 -2.69 -4.00
N GLU A 32 7.49 -3.69 -4.68
CA GLU A 32 7.69 -3.64 -6.12
C GLU A 32 6.31 -3.77 -6.79
N ILE A 33 5.69 -2.63 -7.06
CA ILE A 33 4.43 -2.57 -7.82
C ILE A 33 4.75 -2.93 -9.26
N SER A 34 4.11 -3.98 -9.80
CA SER A 34 4.26 -4.39 -11.19
C SER A 34 3.90 -3.25 -12.16
N GLU A 35 4.56 -3.22 -13.33
CA GLU A 35 4.24 -2.21 -14.35
C GLU A 35 2.81 -2.34 -14.88
N GLU A 36 2.23 -3.55 -14.87
CA GLU A 36 0.84 -3.78 -15.22
C GLU A 36 -0.12 -3.04 -14.27
N HIS A 37 0.11 -3.14 -12.95
CA HIS A 37 -0.68 -2.40 -11.98
C HIS A 37 -0.52 -0.88 -12.14
N LYS A 38 0.70 -0.40 -12.45
CA LYS A 38 0.93 1.02 -12.73
C LYS A 38 0.21 1.47 -14.00
N ALA A 39 0.19 0.65 -15.05
CA ALA A 39 -0.49 0.96 -16.31
C ALA A 39 -1.99 1.15 -16.09
N ILE A 40 -2.65 0.26 -15.34
CA ILE A 40 -4.07 0.36 -14.99
C ILE A 40 -4.37 1.68 -14.28
N VAL A 41 -3.56 2.05 -13.29
CA VAL A 41 -3.74 3.31 -12.54
C VAL A 41 -3.56 4.52 -13.46
N ARG A 42 -2.53 4.52 -14.31
CA ARG A 42 -2.27 5.60 -15.29
C ARG A 42 -3.44 5.76 -16.27
N GLU A 43 -4.01 4.67 -16.77
CA GLU A 43 -5.19 4.71 -17.64
C GLU A 43 -6.42 5.29 -16.93
N ARG A 44 -6.66 4.91 -15.67
CA ARG A 44 -7.76 5.47 -14.88
C ARG A 44 -7.61 6.96 -14.66
N ILE A 45 -6.40 7.43 -14.38
CA ILE A 45 -6.11 8.87 -14.23
C ILE A 45 -6.40 9.60 -15.54
N LYS A 46 -5.89 9.09 -16.67
CA LYS A 46 -6.09 9.68 -18.00
C LYS A 46 -7.56 9.77 -18.39
N ASN A 47 -8.34 8.74 -18.06
CA ASN A 47 -9.77 8.67 -18.40
C ASN A 47 -10.67 9.29 -17.31
N SER A 48 -10.10 9.80 -16.22
CA SER A 48 -10.87 10.45 -15.16
C SER A 48 -11.42 11.79 -15.66
N LYS A 49 -12.72 11.99 -15.48
CA LYS A 49 -13.39 13.24 -15.82
C LYS A 49 -13.57 14.07 -14.54
N PRO A 50 -13.15 15.34 -14.52
CA PRO A 50 -13.32 16.21 -13.36
C PRO A 50 -14.78 16.32 -12.90
N GLU A 51 -15.73 16.25 -13.84
CA GLU A 51 -17.17 16.29 -13.60
C GLU A 51 -17.69 15.13 -12.72
N ASN A 52 -16.96 14.02 -12.68
CA ASN A 52 -17.31 12.85 -11.86
C ASN A 52 -16.69 12.89 -10.46
N LEU A 53 -15.85 13.89 -10.17
CA LEU A 53 -15.20 14.02 -8.88
C LEU A 53 -16.15 14.72 -7.91
N ILE A 54 -16.54 13.99 -6.87
CA ILE A 54 -17.35 14.53 -5.78
C ILE A 54 -16.52 14.63 -4.51
N PRO A 55 -16.82 15.58 -3.61
CA PRO A 55 -16.21 15.63 -2.29
C PRO A 55 -16.39 14.30 -1.54
N TRP A 56 -15.38 13.91 -0.76
CA TRP A 56 -15.43 12.67 0.01
C TRP A 56 -16.66 12.58 0.92
N GLU A 57 -17.08 13.69 1.55
CA GLU A 57 -18.26 13.74 2.40
C GLU A 57 -19.56 13.39 1.67
N GLU A 58 -19.64 13.69 0.37
CA GLU A 58 -20.78 13.33 -0.48
C GLU A 58 -20.70 11.88 -0.94
N ALA A 59 -19.51 11.43 -1.36
CA ALA A 59 -19.26 10.03 -1.71
C ALA A 59 -19.60 9.09 -0.54
N ARG A 60 -19.19 9.47 0.68
CA ARG A 60 -19.40 8.71 1.91
C ARG A 60 -20.87 8.41 2.17
N LYS A 61 -21.76 9.36 1.87
CA LYS A 61 -23.22 9.21 2.07
C LYS A 61 -23.85 8.19 1.12
N GLN A 62 -23.22 7.90 -0.01
CA GLN A 62 -23.71 6.92 -0.98
C GLN A 62 -23.41 5.47 -0.56
N PHE A 63 -22.42 5.26 0.31
CA PHE A 63 -22.09 3.94 0.81
C PHE A 63 -23.05 3.52 1.93
N THR A 64 -23.88 2.52 1.67
CA THR A 64 -24.65 1.84 2.72
C THR A 64 -23.82 0.67 3.24
N PHE A 65 -23.28 0.83 4.44
CA PHE A 65 -22.62 -0.29 5.11
C PHE A 65 -23.70 -1.23 5.64
N LYS A 66 -23.65 -2.51 5.26
CA LYS A 66 -24.52 -3.52 5.91
C LYS A 66 -24.17 -3.53 7.40
N ASN A 67 -25.16 -3.28 8.25
CA ASN A 67 -25.02 -3.57 9.67
C ASN A 67 -24.71 -5.06 9.82
N LYS A 68 -23.69 -5.39 10.61
CA LYS A 68 -23.44 -6.78 11.01
C LYS A 68 -24.65 -7.22 11.84
N SER A 69 -25.53 -8.03 11.25
CA SER A 69 -26.49 -8.86 11.98
C SER A 69 -25.77 -10.05 12.59
#